data_AF-A0A0V0QGA9-F1
#
_entry.id   AF-A0A0V0QGA9-F1
#
_cell.length_a   1.000
_cell.length_b   1.000
_cell.length_c   1.000
_cell.angle_alpha   90.00
_cell.angle_beta   90.00
_cell.angle_gamma   90.00
#
_symmetry.space_group_name_H-M   'P 1'
#
loop_
_entity.id
_entity.type
_entity.pdbx_description
1 polymer ?
#
loop_
_entity_poly.entity_id
_entity_poly.type
_entity_poly.pdbx_seq_one_letter_code
_entity_poly.pdbx_strand_id
1 'polypeptide(L)'
;MNQKLLRKSKSTNQIDILNKVQINDLTEIDVDNIEKAIEIVSIGLQNRATSSTQGNKQSSRSHSIFQINLVNLQTEQIHSSLKIVDLAGSEKFKIPSYISQEEKDIRVQELTSINGSLSALGNCIQALTDKNRKHIPFRNSKLTRILSESLSGQIRTRRN
;
A
#
# COMPACT_ATOMS: atom_id res chain seq x y z
N MET A 1 -7.34 10.24 16.32
CA MET A 1 -6.06 10.94 16.57
C MET A 1 -5.07 10.51 15.50
N ASN A 2 -4.66 11.44 14.63
CA ASN A 2 -3.92 11.19 13.38
C ASN A 2 -2.51 10.65 13.63
N GLN A 3 -2.21 9.41 13.20
CA GLN A 3 -0.85 8.90 13.15
C GLN A 3 -0.29 9.09 11.73
N LYS A 4 0.37 10.23 11.52
CA LYS A 4 1.22 10.50 10.36
C LYS A 4 2.63 10.06 10.70
N LEU A 5 3.13 9.09 9.93
CA LEU A 5 4.30 8.33 10.34
C LEU A 5 5.62 9.08 10.22
N LEU A 6 5.77 10.08 9.33
CA LEU A 6 6.92 10.98 9.29
C LEU A 6 6.49 12.36 8.72
N ARG A 7 7.23 13.42 9.07
CA ARG A 7 6.86 14.85 8.95
C ARG A 7 6.33 15.24 7.55
N LYS A 8 5.27 16.07 7.53
CA LYS A 8 4.68 16.68 6.32
C LYS A 8 5.70 17.61 5.64
N SER A 9 6.06 17.36 4.39
CA SER A 9 6.54 18.42 3.49
C SER A 9 5.35 19.28 3.06
N LYS A 10 5.54 20.61 2.97
CA LYS A 10 4.52 21.54 2.49
C LYS A 10 4.23 21.25 1.02
N SER A 11 2.96 21.31 0.64
CA SER A 11 2.52 21.17 -0.75
C SER A 11 3.17 22.26 -1.59
N THR A 12 4.00 21.86 -2.55
CA THR A 12 4.29 22.70 -3.71
C THR A 12 3.61 22.04 -4.89
N ASN A 13 2.54 22.66 -5.35
CA ASN A 13 1.86 22.31 -6.58
C ASN A 13 2.83 22.56 -7.75
N GLN A 14 3.45 21.52 -8.31
CA GLN A 14 3.88 21.55 -9.70
C GLN A 14 4.23 20.15 -10.20
N ILE A 15 3.44 19.74 -11.20
CA ILE A 15 3.75 18.88 -12.36
C ILE A 15 4.52 17.59 -12.06
N ASP A 16 3.89 16.43 -12.27
CA ASP A 16 4.63 15.37 -12.95
C ASP A 16 3.77 14.35 -13.71
N ILE A 17 4.28 14.07 -14.90
CA ILE A 17 3.70 13.30 -15.99
C ILE A 17 3.87 11.80 -15.66
N LEU A 18 2.97 10.95 -16.16
CA LEU A 18 2.85 9.49 -15.97
C LEU A 18 1.95 9.08 -14.80
N ASN A 19 0.64 8.91 -15.04
CA ASN A 19 -0.31 7.96 -14.42
C ASN A 19 -0.11 7.50 -12.94
N LYS A 20 0.55 8.28 -12.09
CA LYS A 20 0.83 7.97 -10.69
C LYS A 20 -0.45 8.17 -9.90
N VAL A 21 -0.84 7.13 -9.17
CA VAL A 21 -1.88 7.24 -8.15
C VAL A 21 -1.39 8.25 -7.11
N GLN A 22 -2.03 9.41 -7.02
CA GLN A 22 -1.77 10.35 -5.94
C GLN A 22 -2.27 9.74 -4.63
N ILE A 23 -1.33 9.42 -3.74
CA ILE A 23 -1.62 8.95 -2.39
C ILE A 23 -1.50 10.17 -1.47
N ASN A 24 -2.64 10.68 -1.00
CA ASN A 24 -2.64 11.73 0.01
C ASN A 24 -1.95 11.22 1.28
N ASP A 25 -1.13 12.07 1.90
CA ASP A 25 -0.38 11.78 3.13
C ASP A 25 0.74 10.72 3.00
N LEU A 26 1.31 10.53 1.80
CA LEU A 26 2.58 9.84 1.64
C LEU A 26 3.72 10.68 2.21
N THR A 27 4.61 10.06 2.99
CA THR A 27 5.87 10.69 3.41
C THR A 27 6.98 10.19 2.50
N GLU A 28 7.59 11.11 1.77
CA GLU A 28 8.81 10.85 0.98
C GLU A 28 9.99 11.50 1.70
N ILE A 29 11.11 10.77 1.74
CA ILE A 29 12.34 11.20 2.40
C ILE A 29 13.48 10.90 1.45
N ASP A 30 14.15 11.96 1.01
CA ASP A 30 15.38 11.84 0.25
C ASP A 30 16.48 11.30 1.16
N VAL A 31 17.20 10.30 0.64
CA VAL A 31 18.34 9.69 1.31
C VAL A 31 19.53 9.75 0.36
N ASP A 32 20.63 10.30 0.83
CA ASP A 32 21.87 10.51 0.07
C ASP A 32 22.97 9.50 0.45
N ASN A 33 22.73 8.68 1.48
CA ASN A 33 23.65 7.64 1.94
C ASN A 33 22.92 6.41 2.49
N ILE A 34 23.65 5.30 2.58
CA ILE A 34 23.10 3.99 2.97
C ILE A 34 22.73 3.94 4.45
N GLU A 35 23.49 4.62 5.31
CA GLU A 35 23.25 4.68 6.75
C GLU A 35 21.89 5.33 7.02
N LYS A 36 21.59 6.44 6.35
CA LYS A 36 20.31 7.12 6.45
C LYS A 36 19.18 6.28 5.90
N ALA A 37 19.39 5.59 4.77
CA ALA A 37 18.40 4.67 4.23
C ALA A 37 18.06 3.55 5.23
N ILE A 38 19.06 2.95 5.88
CA ILE A 38 18.87 1.92 6.90
C ILE A 38 18.13 2.48 8.12
N GLU A 39 18.48 3.69 8.57
CA GLU A 39 17.77 4.36 9.68
C GLU A 39 16.29 4.55 9.37
N ILE A 40 15.95 5.06 8.18
CA ILE A 40 14.56 5.28 7.77
C ILE A 40 13.80 3.95 7.67
N VAL A 41 14.42 2.91 7.12
CA VAL A 41 13.84 1.55 7.10
C VAL A 41 13.58 1.06 8.52
N SER A 42 14.54 1.22 9.44
CA SER A 42 14.42 0.81 10.84
C SER A 42 13.27 1.53 11.55
N ILE A 43 13.15 2.85 11.36
CA ILE A 43 12.03 3.65 11.88
C ILE A 43 10.69 3.15 11.31
N GLY A 44 10.62 2.88 10.01
CA GLY A 44 9.42 2.33 9.36
C GLY A 44 9.02 0.97 9.95
N LEU A 45 9.99 0.09 10.18
CA LEU A 45 9.77 -1.24 10.78
C LEU A 45 9.35 -1.15 12.25
N GLN A 46 9.96 -0.26 13.04
CA GLN A 46 9.58 -0.03 14.44
C GLN A 46 8.16 0.52 14.55
N ASN A 47 7.80 1.49 13.70
CA ASN A 47 6.45 2.03 13.64
C ASN A 47 5.40 0.99 13.23
N ARG A 48 5.76 0.07 12.33
CA ARG A 48 4.93 -1.10 12.00
C ARG A 48 4.80 -2.03 13.21
N ALA A 49 5.91 -2.30 13.90
CA ALA A 49 5.93 -3.19 15.07
C ALA A 49 5.06 -2.62 16.21
N THR A 50 5.17 -1.34 16.55
CA THR A 50 4.33 -0.68 17.58
C THR A 50 2.85 -0.65 17.20
N SER A 51 2.55 -0.46 15.91
CA SER A 51 1.18 -0.60 15.38
C SER A 51 0.62 -2.03 15.53
N SER A 52 1.50 -3.05 15.60
CA SER A 52 1.13 -4.46 15.75
C SER A 52 1.09 -4.97 17.21
N THR A 53 1.93 -4.45 18.11
CA THR A 53 2.13 -5.01 19.47
C THR A 53 1.17 -4.46 20.53
N GLN A 54 0.44 -3.39 20.24
CA GLN A 54 -0.42 -2.73 21.23
C GLN A 54 -1.88 -3.19 21.15
N GLY A 55 -2.16 -4.50 21.15
CA GLY A 55 -3.53 -5.05 21.12
C GLY A 55 -4.40 -4.57 19.94
N ASN A 56 -3.80 -3.87 18.98
CA ASN A 56 -4.50 -3.10 18.00
C ASN A 56 -4.74 -4.03 16.80
N LYS A 57 -5.93 -4.67 16.77
CA LYS A 57 -6.47 -5.43 15.62
C LYS A 57 -6.62 -4.58 14.34
N GLN A 58 -5.95 -3.43 14.26
CA GLN A 58 -5.94 -2.48 13.18
C GLN A 58 -4.84 -2.82 12.16
N SER A 59 -3.72 -3.41 12.60
CA SER A 59 -2.65 -3.88 11.69
C SER A 59 -3.10 -5.00 10.75
N SER A 60 -4.00 -5.88 11.21
CA SER A 60 -4.63 -6.90 10.35
C SER A 60 -5.68 -6.33 9.39
N ARG A 61 -5.97 -5.02 9.47
CA ARG A 61 -7.07 -4.35 8.77
C ARG A 61 -6.62 -3.25 7.81
N SER A 62 -5.32 -3.10 7.58
CA SER A 62 -4.76 -2.16 6.62
C SER A 62 -3.61 -2.77 5.83
N HIS A 63 -3.55 -2.50 4.53
CA HIS A 63 -2.40 -2.85 3.71
C HIS A 63 -1.29 -1.81 3.91
N SER A 64 -0.06 -2.27 4.12
CA SER A 64 1.11 -1.39 4.21
C SER A 64 2.00 -1.57 2.98
N ILE A 65 2.46 -0.45 2.42
CA ILE A 65 3.37 -0.44 1.26
C ILE A 65 4.56 0.42 1.64
N PHE A 66 5.74 -0.17 1.57
CA PHE A 66 7.02 0.52 1.70
C PHE A 66 7.70 0.52 0.33
N GLN A 67 8.12 1.69 -0.15
CA GLN A 67 8.68 1.87 -1.49
C GLN A 67 10.03 2.58 -1.42
N ILE A 68 11.03 2.00 -2.06
CA ILE A 68 12.34 2.61 -2.30
C ILE A 68 12.44 2.89 -3.80
N ASN A 69 12.71 4.15 -4.16
CA ASN A 69 12.93 4.55 -5.55
C ASN A 69 14.40 4.91 -5.74
N LEU A 70 15.03 4.33 -6.76
CA LEU A 70 16.30 4.82 -7.28
C LEU A 70 15.98 5.90 -8.33
N VAL A 71 16.41 7.12 -8.06
CA VAL A 71 16.11 8.29 -8.91
C VAL A 71 17.40 8.81 -9.54
N ASN A 72 17.33 9.16 -10.81
CA ASN A 72 18.39 9.93 -11.46
C ASN A 72 18.25 11.41 -11.06
N LEU A 73 19.22 11.94 -10.32
CA LEU A 73 19.17 13.31 -9.77
C LEU A 73 19.18 14.42 -10.83
N GLN A 74 19.62 14.15 -12.06
CA GLN A 74 19.65 15.15 -13.14
C GLN A 74 18.32 15.25 -13.89
N THR A 75 17.59 14.15 -13.97
CA THR A 75 16.35 14.04 -14.76
C THR A 75 15.10 13.87 -13.90
N GLU A 76 15.29 13.65 -12.59
CA GLU A 76 14.25 13.28 -11.61
C GLU A 76 13.47 12.01 -11.97
N GLN A 77 13.95 11.24 -12.94
CA GLN A 77 13.32 10.01 -13.38
C GLN A 77 13.63 8.86 -12.42
N ILE A 78 12.58 8.11 -12.05
CA ILE A 78 12.72 6.85 -11.30
C ILE A 78 13.31 5.79 -12.25
N HIS A 79 14.55 5.39 -11.98
CA HIS A 79 15.23 4.33 -12.72
C HIS A 79 14.76 2.94 -12.29
N SER A 80 14.55 2.74 -10.98
CA SER A 80 14.02 1.49 -10.45
C SER A 80 13.23 1.72 -9.16
N SER A 81 12.29 0.80 -8.87
CA SER A 81 11.47 0.88 -7.67
C SER A 81 11.35 -0.50 -7.02
N LEU A 82 11.69 -0.58 -5.73
CA LEU A 82 11.43 -1.74 -4.90
C LEU A 82 10.22 -1.44 -4.02
N LYS A 83 9.17 -2.25 -4.13
CA LYS A 83 7.98 -2.18 -3.27
C LYS A 83 7.91 -3.42 -2.40
N ILE A 84 7.87 -3.21 -1.09
CA ILE A 84 7.59 -4.24 -0.07
C ILE A 84 6.16 -4.03 0.38
N VAL A 85 5.32 -5.04 0.18
CA VAL A 85 3.87 -4.97 0.43
C VAL A 85 3.52 -5.97 1.53
N ASP A 86 2.91 -5.46 2.58
CA ASP A 86 2.33 -6.25 3.67
C ASP A 86 0.81 -6.15 3.56
N LEU A 87 0.18 -7.28 3.24
CA LEU A 87 -1.26 -7.33 2.99
C LEU A 87 -2.01 -7.59 4.30
N ALA A 88 -3.15 -6.92 4.44
CA ALA A 88 -4.10 -7.17 5.52
C ALA A 88 -4.62 -8.63 5.48
N GLY A 89 -5.22 -9.05 6.60
CA GLY A 89 -5.84 -10.37 6.71
C GLY A 89 -6.95 -10.57 5.67
N SER A 90 -7.03 -11.78 5.11
CA SER A 90 -8.05 -12.18 4.12
C SER A 90 -9.23 -12.95 4.74
N GLU A 91 -9.19 -13.14 6.05
CA GLU A 91 -10.16 -13.94 6.78
C GLU A 91 -11.53 -13.26 6.88
N LYS A 92 -12.57 -14.11 6.88
CA LYS A 92 -13.94 -13.67 7.16
C LYS A 92 -14.13 -13.55 8.66
N PHE A 93 -14.32 -12.33 9.15
CA PHE A 93 -14.64 -12.09 10.55
C PHE A 93 -16.15 -12.27 10.79
N LYS A 94 -16.50 -12.95 11.89
CA LYS A 94 -17.87 -12.94 12.42
C LYS A 94 -18.09 -11.64 13.18
N ILE A 95 -19.12 -10.91 12.80
CA ILE A 95 -19.54 -9.71 13.54
C ILE A 95 -20.36 -10.18 14.74
N PRO A 96 -19.99 -9.81 15.97
CA PRO A 96 -20.74 -10.23 17.15
C PRO A 96 -22.17 -9.69 17.12
N SER A 97 -23.13 -10.46 17.64
CA SER A 97 -24.55 -10.09 17.64
C SER A 97 -24.95 -9.09 18.72
N TYR A 98 -24.07 -8.84 19.70
CA TYR A 98 -24.35 -8.00 20.86
C TYR A 98 -23.96 -6.52 20.69
N ILE A 99 -23.36 -6.14 19.55
CA ILE A 99 -22.97 -4.74 19.28
C ILE A 99 -24.13 -3.95 18.70
N SER A 100 -24.09 -2.63 18.83
CA SER A 100 -25.10 -1.74 18.24
C SER A 100 -25.11 -1.83 16.70
N GLN A 101 -26.23 -1.43 16.08
CA GLN A 101 -26.35 -1.43 14.62
C GLN A 101 -25.33 -0.48 13.96
N GLU A 102 -25.04 0.66 14.57
CA GLU A 102 -24.03 1.61 14.08
C GLU A 102 -22.63 1.00 14.08
N GLU A 103 -22.23 0.34 15.19
CA GLU A 103 -20.94 -0.34 15.28
C GLU A 103 -20.83 -1.50 14.27
N LYS A 104 -21.95 -2.20 14.04
CA LYS A 104 -22.04 -3.27 13.04
C LYS A 104 -21.79 -2.72 11.64
N ASP A 105 -22.41 -1.61 11.28
CA ASP A 105 -22.28 -1.01 9.94
C ASP A 105 -20.85 -0.52 9.69
N ILE A 106 -20.22 0.14 10.66
CA ILE A 106 -18.80 0.53 10.59
C ILE A 106 -17.91 -0.69 10.32
N ARG A 107 -18.18 -1.80 11.02
CA ARG A 107 -17.37 -3.02 10.90
C ARG A 107 -17.61 -3.75 9.58
N VAL A 108 -18.84 -3.77 9.07
CA VAL A 108 -19.16 -4.32 7.74
C VAL A 108 -18.44 -3.51 6.65
N GLN A 109 -18.48 -2.19 6.73
CA GLN A 109 -17.81 -1.31 5.77
C GLN A 109 -16.30 -1.54 5.76
N GLU A 110 -15.69 -1.63 6.93
CA GLU A 110 -14.26 -1.93 7.08
C GLU A 110 -13.90 -3.29 6.45
N LEU A 111 -14.62 -4.36 6.81
CA LEU A 111 -14.39 -5.71 6.26
C LEU A 111 -14.59 -5.77 4.74
N THR A 112 -15.59 -5.05 4.23
CA THR A 112 -15.87 -4.96 2.79
C THR A 112 -14.71 -4.25 2.07
N SER A 113 -14.15 -3.20 2.66
CA SER A 113 -13.01 -2.46 2.10
C SER A 113 -11.73 -3.32 2.05
N ILE A 114 -11.42 -4.02 3.15
CA ILE A 114 -10.24 -4.89 3.25
C ILE A 114 -10.34 -6.05 2.25
N ASN A 115 -11.42 -6.83 2.32
CA ASN A 115 -11.58 -7.99 1.45
C ASN A 115 -11.83 -7.58 -0.01
N GLY A 116 -12.44 -6.43 -0.25
CA GLY A 116 -12.62 -5.87 -1.59
C GLY A 116 -11.29 -5.57 -2.28
N SER A 117 -10.34 -4.95 -1.56
CA SER A 117 -9.00 -4.67 -2.11
C SER A 117 -8.17 -5.94 -2.35
N LEU A 118 -8.24 -6.94 -1.46
CA LEU A 118 -7.61 -8.25 -1.66
C LEU A 118 -8.21 -9.03 -2.84
N SER A 119 -9.54 -9.02 -2.95
CA SER A 119 -10.25 -9.67 -4.07
C SER A 119 -9.92 -9.00 -5.40
N ALA A 120 -9.86 -7.67 -5.43
CA ALA A 120 -9.42 -6.93 -6.62
C ALA A 120 -8.00 -7.31 -7.03
N LEU A 121 -7.07 -7.46 -6.07
CA LEU A 121 -5.72 -7.92 -6.32
C LEU A 121 -5.68 -9.34 -6.90
N GLY A 122 -6.44 -10.27 -6.30
CA GLY A 122 -6.60 -11.63 -6.83
C GLY A 122 -7.12 -11.65 -8.28
N ASN A 123 -8.13 -10.83 -8.57
CA ASN A 123 -8.68 -10.68 -9.92
C ASN A 123 -7.67 -10.11 -10.92
N CYS A 124 -6.83 -9.16 -10.51
CA CYS A 124 -5.76 -8.64 -11.36
C CYS A 124 -4.72 -9.72 -11.66
N ILE A 125 -4.28 -10.47 -10.64
CA ILE A 125 -3.32 -11.56 -10.81
C ILE A 125 -3.89 -12.63 -11.75
N GLN A 126 -5.14 -13.06 -11.52
CA GLN A 126 -5.77 -14.06 -12.38
C GLN A 126 -5.90 -13.55 -13.83
N ALA A 127 -6.27 -12.29 -14.01
CA ALA A 127 -6.34 -11.68 -15.34
C ALA A 127 -4.97 -11.60 -16.04
N LEU A 128 -3.88 -11.38 -15.29
CA LEU A 128 -2.52 -11.34 -15.83
C LEU A 128 -2.03 -12.72 -16.26
N THR A 129 -2.52 -13.79 -15.63
CA THR A 129 -2.19 -15.16 -16.01
C THR A 129 -3.01 -15.71 -17.17
N ASP A 130 -4.14 -15.08 -17.49
CA ASP A 130 -5.03 -15.48 -18.58
C ASP A 130 -4.59 -14.86 -19.91
N LYS A 131 -4.00 -15.69 -20.79
CA LYS A 131 -3.49 -15.28 -22.10
C LYS A 131 -4.58 -14.71 -23.02
N ASN A 132 -5.85 -15.04 -22.78
CA ASN A 132 -6.96 -14.57 -23.61
C ASN A 132 -7.52 -13.23 -23.15
N ARG A 133 -7.09 -12.73 -21.98
CA ARG A 133 -7.64 -11.55 -21.35
C ARG A 133 -6.84 -10.30 -21.69
N LYS A 134 -7.47 -9.37 -22.42
CA LYS A 134 -6.84 -8.09 -22.83
C LYS A 134 -6.86 -7.01 -21.74
N HIS A 135 -7.84 -7.05 -20.84
CA HIS A 135 -8.04 -6.01 -19.83
C HIS A 135 -7.76 -6.53 -18.41
N ILE A 136 -6.84 -5.84 -17.72
CA ILE A 136 -6.51 -6.08 -16.31
C ILE A 136 -7.21 -5.02 -15.43
N PRO A 137 -8.05 -5.41 -14.46
CA PRO A 137 -8.90 -4.49 -13.71
C PRO A 137 -8.16 -3.75 -12.57
N PHE A 138 -7.00 -3.15 -12.86
CA PHE A 138 -6.19 -2.44 -11.85
C PHE A 138 -6.93 -1.31 -11.14
N ARG A 139 -7.99 -0.77 -11.74
CA ARG A 139 -8.79 0.34 -11.19
C ARG A 139 -9.76 -0.06 -10.08
N ASN A 140 -9.97 -1.36 -9.84
CA ASN A 140 -11.00 -1.84 -8.91
C ASN A 140 -10.67 -1.59 -7.42
N SER A 141 -9.44 -1.23 -7.07
CA SER A 141 -9.08 -0.79 -5.71
C SER A 141 -7.89 0.17 -5.74
N LYS A 142 -7.69 0.94 -4.66
CA LYS A 142 -6.47 1.78 -4.52
C LYS A 142 -5.20 0.93 -4.55
N LEU A 143 -5.22 -0.22 -3.85
CA LEU A 143 -4.10 -1.17 -3.79
C LEU A 143 -3.68 -1.62 -5.21
N THR A 144 -4.63 -2.08 -6.02
CA THR A 144 -4.34 -2.56 -7.39
C THR A 144 -3.89 -1.45 -8.33
N ARG A 145 -4.29 -0.19 -8.08
CA ARG A 145 -3.79 0.95 -8.85
C ARG A 145 -2.33 1.25 -8.50
N ILE A 146 -1.97 1.24 -7.21
CA ILE A 146 -0.60 1.48 -6.73
C ILE A 146 0.36 0.39 -7.21
N LEU A 147 -0.11 -0.85 -7.26
CA LEU A 147 0.67 -2.01 -7.68
C LEU A 147 0.63 -2.26 -9.19
N SER A 148 -0.10 -1.46 -9.98
CA SER A 148 -0.33 -1.71 -11.41
C SER A 148 0.98 -1.86 -12.18
N GLU A 149 1.91 -0.93 -12.04
CA GLU A 149 3.25 -0.98 -12.66
C GLU A 149 4.05 -2.21 -12.22
N SER A 150 3.95 -2.58 -10.94
CA SER A 150 4.67 -3.73 -10.38
C SER A 150 4.12 -5.07 -10.87
N LEU A 151 2.88 -5.09 -11.34
CA LEU A 151 2.16 -6.28 -11.78
C LEU A 151 2.07 -6.39 -13.31
N SER A 152 2.19 -5.29 -14.07
CA SER A 152 2.01 -5.24 -15.52
C SER A 152 3.28 -5.45 -16.35
N GLY A 153 4.50 -5.44 -15.77
CA GLY A 153 5.74 -5.68 -16.54
C GLY A 153 7.06 -5.69 -15.75
N GLN A 154 8.04 -6.44 -16.29
CA GLN A 154 9.49 -6.55 -15.93
C GLN A 154 9.92 -6.56 -14.46
N ILE A 155 9.09 -7.00 -13.52
CA ILE A 155 9.48 -7.10 -12.10
C ILE A 155 9.34 -8.54 -11.60
N ARG A 156 10.40 -9.04 -10.93
CA ARG A 156 10.39 -10.34 -10.26
C ARG A 156 9.57 -10.24 -8.99
N THR A 157 8.30 -10.61 -9.04
CA THR A 157 7.50 -10.81 -7.83
C THR A 157 7.90 -12.12 -7.16
N ARG A 158 8.48 -12.07 -5.94
CA ARG A 158 8.67 -13.26 -5.10
C ARG A 158 7.60 -13.32 -4.03
N ARG A 159 7.03 -14.52 -3.82
CA ARG A 159 6.16 -14.85 -2.68
C ARG A 159 7.03 -15.61 -1.68
N ASN A 160 6.92 -15.27 -0.40
CA ASN A 160 7.47 -16.09 0.68
C ASN A 160 6.49 -17.20 1.05
#